data_AF-A0A7S0XVF8-F1
#
_entry.id   AF-A0A7S0XVF8-F1
#
_cell.length_a   1.000
_cell.length_b   1.000
_cell.length_c   1.000
_cell.angle_alpha   90.00
_cell.angle_beta   90.00
_cell.angle_gamma   90.00
#
_symmetry.space_group_name_H-M   'P 1'
#
loop_
_entity.id
_entity.type
_entity.pdbx_description
1 polymer ?
#
loop_
_entity_poly.entity_id
_entity_poly.type
_entity_poly.pdbx_seq_one_letter_code
_entity_poly.pdbx_strand_id
1 'polypeptide(L)'
;GRTFKDSGLQQDIKKLTYNVVEGDDEKPMITVNVKGAQRKFAPEQVSAMVLENLKQCAETFLGTTVTKAVITVPAHFNDSQRQATKDAGSIAGLQVMRIINEPTAAALAYGLDRVSSGQSERKVLIFDLGG
;
A
#
# COMPACT_ATOMS: atom_id res chain seq x y z
N GLY A 1 7.83 5.16 2.89
CA GLY A 1 7.01 6.31 3.34
C GLY A 1 7.48 6.87 4.68
N ARG A 2 7.77 6.04 5.68
CA ARG A 2 8.45 6.51 6.90
C ARG A 2 9.96 6.65 6.69
N THR A 3 10.62 7.46 7.52
CA THR A 3 12.08 7.49 7.63
C THR A 3 12.55 6.45 8.63
N PHE A 4 13.82 6.06 8.56
CA PHE A 4 14.45 5.10 9.44
C PHE A 4 14.40 5.57 10.90
N LYS A 5 14.56 6.88 11.13
CA LYS A 5 14.56 7.49 12.47
C LYS A 5 13.16 7.66 13.08
N ASP A 6 12.09 7.33 12.37
CA ASP A 6 10.72 7.38 12.90
C ASP A 6 10.62 6.55 14.19
N SER A 7 10.10 7.15 15.26
CA SER A 7 10.06 6.51 16.57
C SER A 7 9.16 5.27 16.58
N GLY A 8 8.06 5.30 15.82
CA GLY A 8 7.17 4.15 15.64
C GLY A 8 7.92 3.00 14.95
N LEU A 9 8.62 3.30 13.84
CA LEU A 9 9.42 2.30 13.14
C LEU A 9 10.51 1.71 14.05
N GLN A 10 11.21 2.52 14.85
CA GLN A 10 12.23 2.04 15.78
C GLN A 10 11.66 1.10 16.86
N GLN A 11 10.40 1.29 17.27
CA GLN A 11 9.72 0.36 18.16
C GLN A 11 9.34 -0.94 17.44
N ASP A 12 8.88 -0.84 16.19
CA ASP A 12 8.51 -1.99 15.37
C ASP A 12 9.71 -2.88 15.08
N ILE A 13 10.86 -2.30 14.72
CA ILE A 13 12.12 -3.02 14.43
C ILE A 13 12.51 -3.99 15.54
N LYS A 14 12.24 -3.66 16.82
CA LYS A 14 12.54 -4.54 17.96
C LYS A 14 11.73 -5.84 17.98
N LYS A 15 10.62 -5.89 17.22
CA LYS A 15 9.71 -7.03 17.13
C LYS A 15 9.86 -7.80 15.81
N LEU A 16 10.58 -7.24 14.83
CA LEU A 16 10.74 -7.84 13.51
C LEU A 16 11.79 -8.96 13.54
N THR A 17 11.57 -9.99 12.73
CA THR A 17 12.50 -11.12 12.56
C THR A 17 13.53 -10.89 11.46
N TYR A 18 13.42 -9.79 10.73
CA TYR A 18 14.33 -9.38 9.67
C TYR A 18 14.97 -8.03 9.98
N ASN A 19 16.14 -7.79 9.38
CA ASN A 19 16.91 -6.59 9.64
C ASN A 19 16.37 -5.41 8.82
N VAL A 20 16.26 -4.26 9.47
CA VAL A 20 16.02 -2.98 8.82
C VAL A 20 17.22 -2.09 9.11
N VAL A 21 17.81 -1.52 8.06
CA VAL A 21 19.00 -0.65 8.16
C VAL A 21 18.68 0.71 7.55
N GLU A 22 19.42 1.73 7.98
CA GLU A 22 19.37 3.04 7.32
C GLU A 22 20.03 2.97 5.95
N GLY A 23 19.34 3.50 4.93
CA GLY A 23 19.86 3.77 3.60
C GLY A 23 20.03 5.27 3.36
N ASP A 24 20.16 5.64 2.10
CA ASP A 24 20.29 7.04 1.70
C ASP A 24 19.06 7.87 2.11
N ASP A 25 19.27 9.15 2.43
CA ASP A 25 18.23 10.10 2.85
C ASP A 25 17.33 9.59 4.00
N GLU A 26 17.94 8.91 4.98
CA GLU A 26 17.26 8.31 6.13
C GLU A 26 16.18 7.29 5.74
N LYS A 27 16.27 6.70 4.55
CA LYS A 27 15.28 5.74 4.08
C LYS A 27 15.49 4.38 4.75
N PRO A 28 14.46 3.75 5.33
CA PRO A 28 14.61 2.42 5.88
C PRO A 28 14.74 1.38 4.76
N MET A 29 15.69 0.46 4.91
CA MET A 29 15.98 -0.60 3.95
C MET A 29 15.89 -1.97 4.62
N ILE A 30 15.05 -2.85 4.08
CA ILE A 30 14.86 -4.22 4.55
C ILE A 30 16.01 -5.07 4.01
N THR A 31 16.73 -5.75 4.88
CA THR A 31 17.89 -6.57 4.52
C THR A 31 17.60 -8.06 4.72
N VAL A 32 17.68 -8.83 3.64
CA VAL A 32 17.39 -10.28 3.63
C VAL A 32 18.42 -11.04 2.79
N ASN A 33 18.63 -12.32 3.08
CA ASN A 33 19.48 -13.19 2.27
C ASN A 33 18.64 -13.82 1.15
N VAL A 34 19.04 -13.58 -0.10
CA VAL A 34 18.40 -14.13 -1.30
C VAL A 34 19.45 -14.92 -2.07
N LYS A 35 19.25 -16.24 -2.16
CA LYS A 35 20.14 -17.17 -2.89
C LYS A 35 21.62 -17.07 -2.43
N GLY A 36 21.84 -16.94 -1.12
CA GLY A 36 23.18 -16.88 -0.53
C GLY A 36 23.81 -15.48 -0.52
N ALA A 37 23.16 -14.47 -1.12
CA ALA A 37 23.65 -13.09 -1.12
C ALA A 37 22.73 -12.18 -0.30
N GLN A 38 23.33 -11.30 0.51
CA GLN A 38 22.59 -10.27 1.21
C GLN A 38 22.06 -9.23 0.21
N ARG A 39 20.77 -8.94 0.27
CA ARG A 39 20.10 -7.91 -0.55
C ARG A 39 19.36 -6.93 0.34
N LYS A 40 19.29 -5.69 -0.13
CA LYS A 40 18.54 -4.60 0.50
C LYS A 40 17.37 -4.23 -0.40
N PHE A 41 16.20 -4.04 0.20
CA PHE A 41 14.98 -3.64 -0.49
C PHE A 41 14.35 -2.45 0.22
N ALA A 42 13.91 -1.46 -0.54
CA ALA A 42 13.04 -0.43 -0.04
C ALA A 42 11.63 -1.01 0.25
N PRO A 43 10.86 -0.44 1.19
CA PRO A 43 9.51 -0.92 1.51
C PRO A 43 8.57 -0.95 0.29
N GLU A 44 8.69 0.03 -0.61
CA GLU A 44 7.90 0.07 -1.84
C GLU A 44 8.30 -1.01 -2.84
N GLN A 45 9.57 -1.49 -2.84
CA GLN A 45 9.96 -2.63 -3.68
C GLN A 45 9.35 -3.94 -3.16
N VAL A 46 9.32 -4.13 -1.84
CA VAL A 46 8.65 -5.29 -1.23
C VAL A 46 7.14 -5.23 -1.49
N SER A 47 6.53 -4.05 -1.37
CA SER A 47 5.12 -3.84 -1.68
C SER A 47 4.82 -4.08 -3.16
N ALA A 48 5.73 -3.68 -4.06
CA ALA A 48 5.62 -3.94 -5.49
C ALA A 48 5.60 -5.44 -5.80
N MET A 49 6.43 -6.25 -5.14
CA MET A 49 6.40 -7.72 -5.31
C MET A 49 5.03 -8.33 -4.94
N VAL A 50 4.36 -7.78 -3.91
CA VAL A 50 2.99 -8.18 -3.56
C VAL A 50 2.01 -7.76 -4.65
N LEU A 51 2.12 -6.52 -5.14
CA LEU A 51 1.25 -6.01 -6.20
C LEU A 51 1.46 -6.74 -7.54
N GLU A 52 2.68 -7.13 -7.88
CA GLU A 52 2.99 -7.97 -9.05
C GLU A 52 2.30 -9.33 -8.95
N ASN A 53 2.33 -9.96 -7.77
CA ASN A 53 1.62 -11.22 -7.56
C ASN A 53 0.10 -11.04 -7.71
N LEU A 54 -0.48 -10.00 -7.13
CA LEU A 54 -1.91 -9.68 -7.27
C LEU A 54 -2.31 -9.38 -8.72
N LYS A 55 -1.46 -8.63 -9.45
CA LYS A 55 -1.63 -8.37 -10.88
C LYS A 55 -1.63 -9.70 -11.66
N GLN A 56 -0.65 -10.57 -11.43
CA GLN A 56 -0.57 -11.86 -12.12
C GLN A 56 -1.80 -12.75 -11.85
N CYS A 57 -2.30 -12.76 -10.61
CA CYS A 57 -3.54 -13.44 -10.26
C CYS A 57 -4.73 -12.88 -11.03
N ALA A 58 -4.87 -11.55 -11.11
CA ALA A 58 -5.93 -10.90 -11.87
C ALA A 58 -5.82 -11.18 -13.39
N GLU A 59 -4.62 -11.14 -13.95
CA GLU A 59 -4.37 -11.45 -15.37
C GLU A 59 -4.71 -12.90 -15.70
N THR A 60 -4.36 -13.83 -14.80
CA THR A 60 -4.70 -15.25 -14.93
C THR A 60 -6.21 -15.47 -14.89
N PHE A 61 -6.91 -14.77 -13.99
CA PHE A 61 -8.37 -14.86 -13.89
C PHE A 61 -9.09 -14.25 -15.10
N LEU A 62 -8.60 -13.12 -15.61
CA LEU A 62 -9.24 -12.38 -16.71
C LEU A 62 -8.80 -12.86 -18.11
N GLY A 63 -7.68 -13.58 -18.22
CA GLY A 63 -7.08 -13.99 -19.49
C GLY A 63 -6.52 -12.83 -20.32
N THR A 64 -6.23 -11.69 -19.70
CA THR A 64 -5.72 -10.48 -20.37
C THR A 64 -4.79 -9.68 -19.45
N THR A 65 -3.95 -8.83 -20.04
CA THR A 65 -3.00 -7.98 -19.31
C THR A 65 -3.74 -6.89 -18.53
N VAL A 66 -3.34 -6.70 -17.27
CA VAL A 66 -3.87 -5.68 -16.37
C VAL A 66 -2.83 -4.57 -16.22
N THR A 67 -3.17 -3.37 -16.71
CA THR A 67 -2.22 -2.25 -16.76
C THR A 67 -2.59 -1.08 -15.86
N LYS A 68 -3.83 -1.00 -15.36
CA LYS A 68 -4.35 0.11 -14.55
C LYS A 68 -4.95 -0.40 -13.26
N ALA A 69 -4.73 0.33 -12.17
CA ALA A 69 -5.27 -0.02 -10.86
C ALA A 69 -5.67 1.21 -10.04
N VAL A 70 -6.61 1.01 -9.13
CA VAL A 70 -6.85 1.89 -7.98
C VAL A 70 -6.36 1.13 -6.75
N ILE A 71 -5.57 1.77 -5.91
CA ILE A 71 -4.97 1.15 -4.72
C ILE A 71 -5.49 1.88 -3.48
N THR A 72 -5.89 1.11 -2.47
CA THR A 72 -6.38 1.65 -1.20
C THR A 72 -5.22 1.89 -0.23
N VAL A 73 -5.39 2.86 0.67
CA VAL A 73 -4.48 3.12 1.80
C VAL A 73 -5.28 3.46 3.06
N PRO A 74 -4.71 3.30 4.26
CA PRO A 74 -5.35 3.76 5.48
C PRO A 74 -5.63 5.27 5.44
N ALA A 75 -6.76 5.69 6.01
CA ALA A 75 -7.15 7.11 6.00
C ALA A 75 -6.13 8.04 6.67
N HIS A 76 -5.40 7.54 7.65
CA HIS A 76 -4.37 8.28 8.39
C HIS A 76 -3.01 8.34 7.69
N PHE A 77 -2.86 7.74 6.49
CA PHE A 77 -1.62 7.87 5.71
C PHE A 77 -1.39 9.31 5.27
N ASN A 78 -0.17 9.79 5.54
CA ASN A 78 0.32 11.07 5.03
C ASN A 78 0.75 10.97 3.56
N ASP A 79 1.10 12.12 2.97
CA ASP A 79 1.43 12.21 1.54
C ASP A 79 2.64 11.36 1.14
N SER A 80 3.67 11.27 2.00
CA SER A 80 4.85 10.43 1.75
C SER A 80 4.49 8.94 1.70
N GLN A 81 3.62 8.48 2.60
CA GLN A 81 3.16 7.09 2.60
C GLN A 81 2.25 6.79 1.39
N ARG A 82 1.39 7.74 1.00
CA ARG A 82 0.57 7.64 -0.22
C ARG A 82 1.44 7.57 -1.47
N GLN A 83 2.45 8.42 -1.56
CA GLN A 83 3.38 8.44 -2.69
C GLN A 83 4.18 7.14 -2.76
N ALA A 84 4.72 6.65 -1.65
CA ALA A 84 5.44 5.37 -1.62
C ALA A 84 4.57 4.18 -2.07
N THR A 85 3.27 4.21 -1.75
CA THR A 85 2.31 3.18 -2.22
C THR A 85 2.07 3.29 -3.72
N LYS A 86 1.98 4.52 -4.25
CA LYS A 86 1.86 4.77 -5.69
C LYS A 86 3.12 4.34 -6.44
N ASP A 87 4.29 4.57 -5.85
CA ASP A 87 5.59 4.14 -6.41
C ASP A 87 5.67 2.61 -6.46
N ALA A 88 5.21 1.91 -5.40
CA ALA A 88 5.10 0.46 -5.41
C ALA A 88 4.23 -0.06 -6.56
N GLY A 89 3.07 0.58 -6.82
CA GLY A 89 2.24 0.24 -7.97
C GLY A 89 2.93 0.48 -9.31
N SER A 90 3.70 1.57 -9.42
CA SER A 90 4.47 1.88 -10.63
C SER A 90 5.59 0.88 -10.87
N ILE A 91 6.32 0.47 -9.82
CA ILE A 91 7.36 -0.58 -9.88
C ILE A 91 6.74 -1.91 -10.33
N ALA A 92 5.53 -2.24 -9.86
CA ALA A 92 4.78 -3.43 -10.27
C ALA A 92 4.23 -3.38 -11.72
N GLY A 93 4.51 -2.31 -12.47
CA GLY A 93 4.02 -2.11 -13.83
C GLY A 93 2.51 -1.86 -13.89
N LEU A 94 1.95 -1.17 -12.89
CA LEU A 94 0.58 -0.69 -12.86
C LEU A 94 0.54 0.84 -12.96
N GLN A 95 -0.26 1.37 -13.88
CA GLN A 95 -0.66 2.77 -13.86
C GLN A 95 -1.67 2.98 -12.72
N VAL A 96 -1.20 3.57 -11.62
CA VAL A 96 -2.04 3.88 -10.46
C VAL A 96 -2.94 5.08 -10.78
N MET A 97 -4.20 4.79 -11.09
CA MET A 97 -5.22 5.78 -11.48
C MET A 97 -5.61 6.67 -10.30
N ARG A 98 -5.70 6.09 -9.11
CA ARG A 98 -6.04 6.81 -7.87
C ARG A 98 -5.54 6.03 -6.65
N ILE A 99 -5.11 6.78 -5.64
CA ILE A 99 -5.00 6.28 -4.27
C ILE A 99 -6.27 6.72 -3.53
N ILE A 100 -7.02 5.77 -2.97
CA ILE A 100 -8.24 6.08 -2.20
C ILE A 100 -8.11 5.60 -0.76
N ASN A 101 -8.84 6.21 0.14
CA ASN A 101 -8.88 5.76 1.53
C ASN A 101 -9.66 4.45 1.60
N GLU A 102 -9.16 3.47 2.37
CA GLU A 102 -9.87 2.23 2.69
C GLU A 102 -11.32 2.45 3.15
N PRO A 103 -11.63 3.34 4.13
CA PRO A 103 -13.01 3.58 4.51
C PRO A 103 -13.84 4.17 3.37
N THR A 104 -13.26 4.98 2.50
CA THR A 104 -13.99 5.48 1.32
C THR A 104 -14.28 4.33 0.35
N ALA A 105 -13.33 3.42 0.12
CA ALA A 105 -13.55 2.24 -0.70
C ALA A 105 -14.66 1.34 -0.13
N ALA A 106 -14.68 1.15 1.20
CA ALA A 106 -15.76 0.43 1.88
C ALA A 106 -17.11 1.13 1.70
N ALA A 107 -17.20 2.45 1.90
CA ALA A 107 -18.42 3.21 1.67
C ALA A 107 -18.97 3.05 0.23
N LEU A 108 -18.08 3.11 -0.77
CA LEU A 108 -18.41 2.92 -2.18
C LEU A 108 -18.91 1.49 -2.45
N ALA A 109 -18.27 0.47 -1.85
CA ALA A 109 -18.68 -0.92 -2.01
C ALA A 109 -20.09 -1.18 -1.47
N TYR A 110 -20.48 -0.53 -0.37
CA TYR A 110 -21.85 -0.57 0.16
C TYR A 110 -22.85 0.31 -0.62
N GLY A 111 -22.41 1.00 -1.67
CA GLY A 111 -23.25 1.88 -2.49
C GLY A 111 -23.77 3.10 -1.71
N LEU A 112 -23.07 3.52 -0.65
CA LEU A 112 -23.49 4.65 0.17
C LEU A 112 -23.33 5.99 -0.55
N ASP A 113 -22.57 6.03 -1.65
CA ASP A 113 -22.40 7.15 -2.57
C ASP A 113 -23.54 7.26 -3.61
N ARG A 114 -24.36 6.21 -3.78
CA ARG A 114 -25.55 6.22 -4.65
C ARG A 114 -26.69 6.97 -3.96
N VAL A 115 -26.50 8.28 -3.83
CA VAL A 115 -27.51 9.20 -3.33
C VAL A 115 -28.44 9.54 -4.48
N SER A 116 -29.65 8.99 -4.48
CA SER A 116 -30.72 9.44 -5.37
C SER A 116 -30.90 10.96 -5.19
N SER A 117 -31.02 11.70 -6.28
CA SER A 117 -31.23 13.15 -6.30
C SER A 117 -32.38 13.54 -5.35
N GLY A 118 -32.03 14.13 -4.20
CA GLY A 118 -32.98 14.54 -3.16
C GLY A 118 -32.67 14.11 -1.72
N GLN A 119 -31.63 13.30 -1.48
CA GLN A 119 -31.24 12.92 -0.12
C GLN A 119 -30.17 13.84 0.49
N SER A 120 -30.37 14.18 1.77
CA SER A 120 -29.46 14.97 2.59
C SER A 120 -28.16 14.23 2.92
N GLU A 121 -27.15 14.99 3.35
CA GLU A 121 -25.87 14.47 3.85
C GLU A 121 -26.09 13.31 4.85
N ARG A 122 -25.39 12.19 4.63
CA ARG A 122 -25.48 10.99 5.48
C ARG A 122 -24.22 10.86 6.33
N LYS A 123 -24.39 10.67 7.64
CA LYS A 123 -23.28 10.32 8.54
C LYS A 123 -23.11 8.81 8.55
N VAL A 124 -21.92 8.36 8.15
CA VAL A 124 -21.55 6.96 8.06
C VAL A 124 -20.36 6.72 8.98
N LEU A 125 -20.47 5.71 9.86
CA LEU A 125 -19.35 5.21 10.65
C LEU A 125 -18.84 3.94 10.01
N ILE A 126 -17.54 3.87 9.79
CA ILE A 126 -16.86 2.69 9.27
C ILE A 126 -15.96 2.18 10.37
N PHE A 127 -16.16 0.91 10.72
CA PHE A 127 -15.33 0.20 11.69
C PHE A 127 -14.57 -0.88 10.94
N ASP A 128 -13.26 -0.67 10.80
CA ASP A 128 -12.32 -1.60 10.18
C ASP A 128 -11.33 -2.07 11.25
N LEU A 129 -11.42 -3.36 11.62
CA LEU A 129 -10.55 -4.01 12.59
C LEU A 129 -9.67 -5.03 11.87
N GLY A 130 -8.66 -4.49 11.18
CA GLY A 130 -7.60 -5.26 10.52
C GLY A 130 -6.49 -5.73 11.47
N GLY A 131 -5.43 -6.28 10.88
CA GLY A 131 -4.24 -6.78 11.57
C GLY A 131 -3.23 -5.72 11.97
#